data_AF-A0A2U1KHK8-F1
#
_entry.id   AF-A0A2U1KHK8-F1
#
_cell.length_a   1.000
_cell.length_b   1.000
_cell.length_c   1.000
_cell.angle_alpha   90.00
_cell.angle_beta   90.00
_cell.angle_gamma   90.00
#
_symmetry.space_group_name_H-M   'P 1'
#
loop_
_entity.id
_entity.type
_entity.pdbx_description
1 polymer ?
#
loop_
_entity_poly.entity_id
_entity_poly.type
_entity_poly.pdbx_seq_one_letter_code
_entity_poly.pdbx_strand_id
1 'polypeptide(L)'
;MTLGLPEERSGASKRAFANSCAFVLKYAAPSQVHKLIEETAALHSGDRNSLIACALLLKSYASTASDIVSGYYATVVPVIFLSRFEEEKNVSSLYEELWEESMTSERVTLQLYASEIVALITEGTASSSWASKRKSAKAIIKLCDVLEESVSSYR
;
A
#
# COMPACT_ATOMS: atom_id res chain seq x y z
N MET A 1 5.33 -18.76 -9.01
CA MET A 1 4.29 -18.96 -7.99
C MET A 1 3.57 -17.64 -7.90
N THR A 2 2.58 -17.44 -8.77
CA THR A 2 1.73 -16.25 -8.74
C THR A 2 0.99 -16.23 -7.40
N LEU A 3 0.95 -15.07 -6.71
CA LEU A 3 0.10 -14.85 -5.53
C LEU A 3 -1.38 -14.85 -5.93
N GLY A 4 -1.88 -15.98 -6.44
CA GLY A 4 -3.29 -16.22 -6.61
C GLY A 4 -3.88 -16.63 -5.28
N LEU A 5 -4.47 -15.69 -4.54
CA LEU A 5 -5.41 -16.07 -3.49
C LEU A 5 -6.57 -16.82 -4.15
N PRO A 6 -6.88 -18.05 -3.74
CA PRO A 6 -8.01 -18.78 -4.28
C PRO A 6 -9.29 -17.95 -4.12
N GLU A 7 -10.01 -17.79 -5.23
CA GLU A 7 -11.16 -16.90 -5.44
C GLU A 7 -12.31 -17.16 -4.44
N GLU A 8 -12.35 -18.37 -3.88
CA GLU A 8 -13.38 -18.91 -2.98
C GLU A 8 -12.81 -19.20 -1.57
N ARG A 9 -12.47 -18.16 -0.80
CA ARG A 9 -12.09 -18.33 0.61
C ARG A 9 -12.59 -17.18 1.49
N SER A 10 -13.17 -17.52 2.63
CA SER A 10 -13.70 -16.57 3.64
C SER A 10 -12.62 -15.58 4.10
N GLY A 11 -13.02 -14.41 4.62
CA GLY A 11 -12.07 -13.40 5.13
C GLY A 11 -11.09 -13.95 6.17
N ALA A 12 -11.49 -14.97 6.94
CA ALA A 12 -10.60 -15.66 7.89
C ALA A 12 -9.45 -16.41 7.18
N SER A 13 -9.74 -17.07 6.06
CA SER A 13 -8.72 -17.79 5.29
C SER A 13 -7.72 -16.84 4.62
N LYS A 14 -8.19 -15.68 4.12
CA LYS A 14 -7.30 -14.64 3.55
C LYS A 14 -6.33 -14.09 4.62
N ARG A 15 -6.84 -13.85 5.84
CA ARG A 15 -6.00 -13.44 6.99
C ARG A 15 -5.00 -14.50 7.41
N ALA A 16 -5.41 -15.76 7.50
CA ALA A 16 -4.51 -16.86 7.84
C ALA A 16 -3.37 -17.00 6.82
N PHE A 17 -3.69 -16.87 5.53
CA PHE A 17 -2.68 -16.85 4.47
C PHE A 17 -1.72 -15.65 4.61
N ALA A 18 -2.25 -14.45 4.82
CA ALA A 18 -1.44 -13.25 5.01
C ALA A 18 -0.46 -13.37 6.18
N ASN A 19 -0.92 -13.91 7.30
CA ASN A 19 -0.08 -14.18 8.47
C ASN A 19 1.03 -15.20 8.14
N SER A 20 0.72 -16.29 7.44
CA SER A 20 1.72 -17.27 7.01
C SER A 20 2.79 -16.63 6.12
N CYS A 21 2.40 -15.79 5.14
CA CYS A 21 3.37 -15.05 4.33
C CYS A 21 4.24 -14.13 5.19
N ALA A 22 3.67 -13.48 6.20
CA ALA A 22 4.41 -12.61 7.12
C ALA A 22 5.46 -13.38 7.94
N PHE A 23 5.16 -14.62 8.35
CA PHE A 23 6.15 -15.49 8.98
C PHE A 23 7.23 -15.93 8.01
N VAL A 24 6.89 -16.22 6.75
CA VAL A 24 7.87 -16.60 5.72
C VAL A 24 8.86 -15.45 5.47
N LEU A 25 8.41 -14.19 5.46
CA LEU A 25 9.28 -13.02 5.28
C LEU A 25 10.46 -13.00 6.26
N LYS A 26 10.28 -13.46 7.50
CA LYS A 26 11.34 -13.46 8.53
C LYS A 26 12.50 -14.40 8.25
N TYR A 27 12.28 -15.42 7.43
CA TYR A 27 13.25 -16.50 7.21
C TYR A 27 13.61 -16.69 5.73
N ALA A 28 12.94 -15.97 4.83
CA ALA A 28 13.17 -16.06 3.40
C ALA A 28 14.47 -15.35 2.99
N ALA A 29 15.05 -15.79 1.87
CA ALA A 29 16.20 -15.11 1.29
C ALA A 29 15.81 -13.70 0.81
N PRO A 30 16.73 -12.70 0.83
CA PRO A 30 16.41 -11.32 0.42
C PRO A 30 15.76 -11.20 -0.96
N SER A 31 16.19 -12.01 -1.93
CA SER A 31 15.58 -12.03 -3.28
C SER A 31 14.13 -12.49 -3.28
N GLN A 32 13.78 -13.43 -2.40
CA GLN A 32 12.41 -13.94 -2.25
C GLN A 32 11.52 -12.93 -1.51
N VAL A 33 12.08 -12.28 -0.48
CA VAL A 33 11.41 -11.17 0.23
C VAL A 33 11.07 -10.04 -0.74
N HIS A 34 12.07 -9.57 -1.51
CA HIS A 34 11.86 -8.51 -2.49
C HIS A 34 10.78 -8.89 -3.50
N LYS A 35 10.87 -10.09 -4.09
CA LYS A 35 9.87 -10.58 -5.03
C LYS A 35 8.47 -10.64 -4.42
N LEU A 36 8.33 -11.14 -3.19
CA LEU A 36 7.04 -11.27 -2.52
C LEU A 36 6.42 -9.90 -2.23
N ILE A 37 7.23 -8.91 -1.85
CA ILE A 37 6.77 -7.53 -1.61
C ILE A 37 6.33 -6.88 -2.92
N GLU A 38 7.09 -7.02 -4.00
CA GLU A 38 6.72 -6.52 -5.33
C GLU A 38 5.42 -7.18 -5.84
N GLU A 39 5.30 -8.50 -5.73
CA GLU A 39 4.09 -9.22 -6.12
C GLU A 39 2.88 -8.80 -5.25
N THR A 40 3.08 -8.51 -3.96
CA THR A 40 2.03 -7.98 -3.07
C THR A 40 1.65 -6.55 -3.44
N ALA A 41 2.62 -5.69 -3.70
CA ALA A 41 2.41 -4.31 -4.11
C ALA A 41 1.63 -4.24 -5.42
N ALA A 42 1.95 -5.09 -6.41
CA ALA A 42 1.25 -5.16 -7.69
C ALA A 42 -0.25 -5.48 -7.58
N LEU A 43 -0.72 -6.09 -6.48
CA LEU A 43 -2.14 -6.36 -6.25
C LEU A 43 -2.99 -5.07 -6.13
N HIS A 44 -2.38 -3.91 -5.85
CA HIS A 44 -3.08 -2.63 -5.73
C HIS A 44 -3.75 -2.15 -7.02
N SER A 45 -3.34 -2.67 -8.17
CA SER A 45 -3.93 -2.37 -9.48
C SER A 45 -4.94 -3.42 -9.94
N GLY A 46 -5.21 -4.43 -9.11
CA GLY A 46 -6.12 -5.52 -9.42
C GLY A 46 -7.59 -5.20 -9.14
N ASP A 47 -8.38 -6.26 -9.08
CA ASP A 47 -9.80 -6.18 -8.72
C ASP A 47 -10.00 -5.97 -7.20
N ARG A 48 -11.26 -5.89 -6.77
CA ARG A 48 -11.61 -5.74 -5.34
C ARG A 48 -10.98 -6.81 -4.45
N ASN A 49 -10.91 -8.05 -4.91
CA ASN A 49 -10.31 -9.14 -4.14
C ASN A 49 -8.80 -8.96 -3.99
N SER A 50 -8.13 -8.50 -5.03
CA SER A 50 -6.69 -8.17 -5.05
C SER A 50 -6.38 -6.99 -4.13
N LEU A 51 -7.22 -5.95 -4.13
CA LEU A 51 -7.08 -4.80 -3.24
C LEU A 51 -7.18 -5.21 -1.76
N ILE A 52 -8.18 -6.04 -1.41
CA ILE A 52 -8.34 -6.56 -0.05
C ILE A 52 -7.17 -7.46 0.34
N ALA A 53 -6.73 -8.31 -0.58
CA ALA A 53 -5.58 -9.18 -0.38
C ALA A 53 -4.31 -8.39 -0.05
N CYS A 54 -4.03 -7.38 -0.86
CA CYS A 54 -2.90 -6.48 -0.69
C CYS A 54 -2.92 -5.82 0.70
N ALA A 55 -4.05 -5.23 1.09
CA ALA A 55 -4.21 -4.61 2.42
C ALA A 55 -3.95 -5.61 3.56
N LEU A 56 -4.52 -6.82 3.48
CA LEU A 56 -4.33 -7.85 4.50
C LEU A 56 -2.88 -8.33 4.59
N LEU A 57 -2.22 -8.55 3.44
CA LEU A 57 -0.81 -8.94 3.39
C LEU A 57 0.07 -7.85 4.01
N LEU A 58 -0.07 -6.61 3.57
CA LEU A 58 0.70 -5.48 4.08
C LEU A 58 0.45 -5.26 5.58
N LYS A 59 -0.79 -5.40 6.06
CA LYS A 59 -1.11 -5.34 7.51
C LYS A 59 -0.40 -6.45 8.29
N SER A 60 -0.47 -7.69 7.82
CA SER A 60 0.24 -8.80 8.46
C SER A 60 1.75 -8.61 8.44
N TYR A 61 2.31 -8.07 7.36
CA TYR A 61 3.75 -7.81 7.22
C TYR A 61 4.20 -6.71 8.20
N ALA A 62 3.48 -5.59 8.24
CA ALA A 62 3.75 -4.48 9.15
C ALA A 62 3.65 -4.90 10.63
N SER A 63 2.69 -5.77 10.96
CA SER A 63 2.53 -6.26 12.34
C SER A 63 3.57 -7.31 12.74
N THR A 64 3.94 -8.20 11.82
CA THR A 64 4.75 -9.38 12.17
C THR A 64 6.23 -9.16 11.90
N ALA A 65 6.58 -8.52 10.78
CA ALA A 65 7.95 -8.41 10.24
C ALA A 65 8.29 -6.95 9.89
N SER A 66 7.95 -6.01 10.78
CA SER A 66 8.13 -4.56 10.55
C SER A 66 9.56 -4.17 10.21
N ASP A 67 10.54 -4.80 10.85
CA ASP A 67 11.97 -4.60 10.62
C ASP A 67 12.35 -4.92 9.17
N ILE A 68 11.82 -6.01 8.61
CA ILE A 68 12.05 -6.39 7.21
C ILE A 68 11.31 -5.44 6.26
N VAL A 69 10.03 -5.16 6.51
CA VAL A 69 9.19 -4.33 5.63
C VAL A 69 9.68 -2.88 5.55
N SER A 70 10.28 -2.37 6.63
CA SER A 70 10.87 -1.02 6.66
C SER A 70 11.89 -0.78 5.55
N GLY A 71 12.63 -1.83 5.15
CA GLY A 71 13.57 -1.77 4.01
C GLY A 71 12.90 -1.65 2.64
N TYR A 72 11.58 -1.76 2.56
CA TYR A 72 10.78 -1.72 1.32
C TYR A 72 9.69 -0.64 1.36
N TYR A 73 9.78 0.31 2.28
CA TYR A 73 8.80 1.39 2.37
C TYR A 73 8.73 2.25 1.09
N ALA A 74 9.80 2.37 0.32
CA ALA A 74 9.77 3.01 -1.00
C ALA A 74 8.80 2.33 -1.98
N THR A 75 8.55 1.02 -1.85
CA THR A 75 7.53 0.29 -2.63
C THR A 75 6.17 0.31 -1.94
N VAL A 76 6.14 0.09 -0.62
CA VAL A 76 4.90 -0.17 0.14
C VAL A 76 4.12 1.10 0.46
N VAL A 77 4.80 2.18 0.87
CA VAL A 77 4.16 3.45 1.27
C VAL A 77 3.34 4.07 0.12
N PRO A 78 3.86 4.16 -1.13
CA PRO A 78 3.08 4.68 -2.25
C PRO A 78 1.77 3.92 -2.48
N VAL A 79 1.83 2.59 -2.39
CA VAL A 79 0.65 1.73 -2.55
C VAL A 79 -0.37 1.99 -1.45
N ILE A 80 0.05 1.97 -0.18
CA ILE A 80 -0.87 2.21 0.94
C ILE A 80 -1.49 3.60 0.80
N PHE A 81 -0.68 4.63 0.56
CA PHE A 81 -1.14 6.01 0.42
C PHE A 81 -2.19 6.17 -0.68
N LEU A 82 -1.89 5.69 -1.90
CA LEU A 82 -2.77 5.83 -3.05
C LEU A 82 -4.08 5.05 -2.85
N SER A 83 -4.02 3.85 -2.27
CA SER A 83 -5.19 2.98 -2.06
C SER A 83 -6.15 3.49 -0.97
N ARG A 84 -5.77 4.49 -0.16
CA ARG A 84 -6.73 5.21 0.72
C ARG A 84 -7.82 5.94 -0.05
N PHE A 85 -7.58 6.25 -1.32
CA PHE A 85 -8.50 7.03 -2.16
C PHE A 85 -9.35 6.17 -3.10
N GLU A 86 -9.36 4.85 -2.90
CA GLU A 86 -10.27 3.95 -3.61
C GLU A 86 -11.74 4.38 -3.45
N GLU A 87 -12.54 4.17 -4.49
CA GLU A 87 -13.96 4.55 -4.48
C GLU A 87 -14.81 3.62 -3.61
N GLU A 88 -14.40 2.36 -3.50
CA GLU A 88 -15.07 1.37 -2.69
C GLU A 88 -14.70 1.60 -1.22
N LYS A 89 -15.70 2.00 -0.42
CA LYS A 89 -15.50 2.46 0.95
C LYS A 89 -14.87 1.41 1.86
N ASN A 90 -15.20 0.13 1.69
CA ASN A 90 -14.61 -0.92 2.51
C ASN A 90 -13.11 -1.04 2.23
N VAL A 91 -12.70 -1.06 0.96
CA VAL A 91 -11.28 -1.02 0.58
C VAL A 91 -10.60 0.25 1.10
N SER A 92 -11.14 1.44 0.85
CA SER A 92 -10.50 2.69 1.29
C SER A 92 -10.31 2.73 2.81
N SER A 93 -11.31 2.28 3.58
CA SER A 93 -11.21 2.20 5.04
C SER A 93 -10.14 1.21 5.52
N LEU A 94 -9.97 0.06 4.86
CA LEU A 94 -8.89 -0.87 5.19
C LEU A 94 -7.51 -0.25 5.02
N TYR A 95 -7.32 0.56 3.97
CA TYR A 95 -6.06 1.25 3.73
C TYR A 95 -5.85 2.46 4.64
N GLU A 96 -6.92 3.16 5.04
CA GLU A 96 -6.83 4.23 6.04
C GLU A 96 -6.39 3.66 7.40
N GLU A 97 -7.03 2.59 7.87
CA GLU A 97 -6.63 1.89 9.10
C GLU A 97 -5.17 1.43 9.02
N LEU A 98 -4.77 0.82 7.90
CA LEU A 98 -3.39 0.37 7.69
C LEU A 98 -2.41 1.54 7.73
N TRP A 99 -2.76 2.68 7.14
CA TRP A 99 -1.93 3.88 7.15
C TRP A 99 -1.76 4.43 8.56
N GLU A 100 -2.86 4.60 9.30
CA GLU A 100 -2.86 5.11 10.67
C GLU A 100 -2.09 4.19 11.64
N GLU A 101 -2.18 2.88 11.47
CA GLU A 101 -1.46 1.90 12.28
C GLU A 101 0.04 1.84 11.95
N SER A 102 0.42 2.12 10.70
CA SER A 102 1.80 1.92 10.23
C SER A 102 2.64 3.20 10.23
N MET A 103 2.02 4.37 10.02
CA MET A 103 2.73 5.62 9.76
C MET A 103 2.58 6.60 10.93
N THR A 104 3.67 6.84 11.66
CA THR A 104 3.66 7.70 12.86
C THR A 104 3.46 9.18 12.54
N SER A 105 3.91 9.65 11.37
CA SER A 105 3.74 11.03 10.94
C SER A 105 3.43 11.07 9.44
N GLU A 106 2.23 11.52 9.09
CA GLU A 106 1.82 11.68 7.69
C GLU A 106 2.81 12.61 6.96
N ARG A 107 3.15 13.76 7.56
CA ARG A 107 4.07 14.74 6.98
C ARG A 107 5.44 14.14 6.63
N VAL A 108 6.13 13.55 7.62
CA VAL A 108 7.50 13.02 7.43
C VAL A 108 7.49 11.88 6.41
N THR A 109 6.50 11.00 6.50
CA THR A 109 6.36 9.86 5.59
C THR A 109 6.17 10.33 4.14
N LEU A 110 5.25 11.28 3.91
CA LEU A 110 4.97 11.79 2.57
C LEU A 110 6.15 12.58 1.99
N GLN A 111 6.92 13.28 2.82
CA GLN A 111 8.16 13.93 2.37
C GLN A 111 9.23 12.92 1.97
N LEU A 112 9.41 11.85 2.75
CA LEU A 112 10.46 10.86 2.51
C LEU A 112 10.22 10.04 1.23
N TYR A 113 8.95 9.71 0.94
CA TYR A 113 8.57 8.86 -0.20
C TYR A 113 7.83 9.64 -1.30
N ALA A 114 7.99 10.97 -1.35
CA ALA A 114 7.28 11.83 -2.29
C ALA A 114 7.53 11.42 -3.75
N SER A 115 8.77 11.05 -4.08
CA SER A 115 9.17 10.68 -5.44
C SER A 115 8.40 9.44 -5.92
N GLU A 116 8.36 8.39 -5.09
CA GLU A 116 7.71 7.12 -5.39
C GLU A 116 6.18 7.27 -5.40
N ILE A 117 5.62 8.09 -4.49
CA ILE A 117 4.19 8.43 -4.49
C ILE A 117 3.80 9.14 -5.79
N VAL A 118 4.56 10.16 -6.20
CA VAL A 118 4.28 10.91 -7.44
C VAL A 118 4.40 10.02 -8.67
N ALA A 119 5.38 9.10 -8.70
CA ALA A 119 5.52 8.14 -9.78
C ALA A 119 4.25 7.28 -9.90
N LEU A 120 3.78 6.69 -8.80
CA LEU A 120 2.59 5.83 -8.81
C LEU A 120 1.30 6.59 -9.15
N ILE A 121 1.15 7.82 -8.65
CA ILE A 121 0.05 8.71 -9.03
C ILE A 121 0.07 8.98 -10.54
N THR A 122 1.25 9.25 -11.10
CA THR A 122 1.41 9.56 -12.53
C THR A 122 0.94 8.38 -13.38
N GLU A 123 1.32 7.16 -13.02
CA GLU A 123 0.81 5.93 -13.66
C GLU A 123 -0.71 5.83 -13.58
N GLY A 124 -1.29 6.10 -12.40
CA GLY A 124 -2.73 6.07 -12.20
C GLY A 124 -3.49 7.14 -13.02
N THR A 125 -2.89 8.33 -13.23
CA THR A 125 -3.47 9.37 -14.11
C THR A 125 -3.41 9.01 -15.59
N ALA A 126 -2.38 8.25 -16.00
CA ALA A 126 -2.23 7.75 -17.37
C ALA A 126 -3.08 6.50 -17.66
N SER A 127 -3.67 5.88 -16.64
CA SER A 127 -4.52 4.68 -16.77
C SER A 127 -5.72 4.89 -17.70
N SER A 128 -6.19 3.83 -18.37
CA SER A 128 -7.46 3.84 -19.10
C SER A 128 -8.69 3.83 -18.18
N SER A 129 -8.52 3.46 -16.91
CA SER A 129 -9.60 3.40 -15.92
C SER A 129 -9.90 4.77 -15.33
N TRP A 130 -11.17 5.20 -15.42
CA TRP A 130 -11.61 6.44 -14.78
C TRP A 130 -11.51 6.40 -13.25
N ALA A 131 -11.72 5.23 -12.65
CA ALA A 131 -11.54 5.03 -11.22
C ALA A 131 -10.08 5.29 -10.79
N SER A 132 -9.11 4.77 -11.55
CA SER A 132 -7.67 5.05 -11.30
C SER A 132 -7.33 6.53 -11.42
N LYS A 133 -7.86 7.22 -12.43
CA LYS A 133 -7.64 8.67 -12.57
C LYS A 133 -8.21 9.45 -11.40
N ARG A 134 -9.43 9.12 -10.96
CA ARG A 134 -10.10 9.80 -9.84
C ARG A 134 -9.37 9.58 -8.51
N LYS A 135 -8.95 8.35 -8.18
CA LYS A 135 -8.18 8.12 -6.94
C LYS A 135 -6.82 8.83 -6.98
N SER A 136 -6.15 8.83 -8.13
CA SER A 136 -4.86 9.53 -8.31
C SER A 136 -5.00 11.05 -8.16
N ALA A 137 -6.08 11.63 -8.69
CA ALA A 137 -6.38 13.05 -8.53
C ALA A 137 -6.61 13.43 -7.05
N LYS A 138 -7.32 12.59 -6.28
CA LYS A 138 -7.48 12.82 -4.84
C LYS A 138 -6.17 12.69 -4.08
N ALA A 139 -5.36 11.69 -4.43
CA ALA A 139 -4.08 11.43 -3.81
C ALA A 139 -3.10 12.59 -4.02
N ILE A 140 -3.03 13.17 -5.22
CA ILE A 140 -2.13 14.30 -5.49
C ILE A 140 -2.56 15.57 -4.76
N ILE A 141 -3.87 15.83 -4.66
CA ILE A 141 -4.38 16.95 -3.86
C ILE A 141 -3.95 16.80 -2.40
N LYS A 142 -4.21 15.63 -1.80
CA LYS A 142 -3.80 15.38 -0.41
C LYS A 142 -2.28 15.49 -0.22
N LEU A 143 -1.49 15.00 -1.18
CA LEU A 143 -0.03 15.12 -1.11
C LEU A 143 0.41 16.59 -1.12
N CYS A 144 -0.12 17.40 -2.04
CA CYS A 144 0.17 18.82 -2.12
C CYS A 144 -0.23 19.55 -0.84
N ASP A 145 -1.44 19.32 -0.31
CA ASP A 145 -1.93 19.98 0.91
C ASP A 145 -0.97 19.73 2.09
N VAL A 146 -0.54 18.47 2.30
CA VAL A 146 0.36 18.12 3.41
C VAL A 146 1.76 18.71 3.19
N LEU A 147 2.26 18.73 1.95
CA LEU A 147 3.59 19.27 1.66
C LEU A 147 3.63 20.81 1.67
N GLU A 148 2.57 21.50 1.29
CA GLU A 148 2.50 22.97 1.34
C GLU A 148 2.54 23.49 2.78
N GLU A 149 1.82 22.84 3.70
CA GLU A 149 1.92 23.12 5.13
C GLU A 149 3.35 22.98 5.66
N SER A 150 4.18 22.15 5.03
CA SER A 150 5.57 21.97 5.45
C SER A 150 6.45 23.14 5.04
N VAL A 151 6.12 23.81 3.93
CA VAL A 151 6.86 25.00 3.46
C VAL A 151 6.44 26.22 4.25
N SER A 152 5.15 26.33 4.62
CA SER A 152 4.65 27.44 5.44
C SER A 152 5.19 27.42 6.87
N SER A 153 5.51 26.26 7.45
CA SER A 153 6.14 26.18 8.79
C SER A 153 7.57 26.75 8.86
N TYR A 154 8.19 27.09 7.72
CA TYR A 154 9.50 27.75 7.66
C TYR A 154 9.42 29.25 7.29
N ARG A 155 8.21 29.81 7.14
CA ARG A 155 7.99 31.26 6.99
C ARG A 155 7.64 31.89 8.33
#